data_AF-A0A5N1J1N2-F1
#
_entry.id   AF-A0A5N1J1N2-F1
#
_cell.length_a   1.000
_cell.length_b   1.000
_cell.length_c   1.000
_cell.angle_alpha   90.00
_cell.angle_beta   90.00
_cell.angle_gamma   90.00
#
_symmetry.space_group_name_H-M   'P 1'
#
loop_
_entity.id
_entity.type
_entity.pdbx_description
1 polymer ?
#
loop_
_entity_poly.entity_id
_entity_poly.type
_entity_poly.pdbx_seq_one_letter_code
_entity_poly.pdbx_strand_id
1 'polypeptide(L)'
;MLPFASLSFSLTEEEEAFYEILAIHQTALQDFEVIKEVVKEVTAIIKKNAAQPDWYKKSDTKAQIMLSVKRILSRKGIGAELQEILNEIMEQAEERYKEWNYEVA
;
A
#
# COMPACT_ATOMS: atom_id res chain seq x y z
N MET A 1 7.23 20.49 -10.65
CA MET A 1 7.65 19.08 -10.79
C MET A 1 8.59 18.79 -9.64
N LEU A 2 8.14 18.09 -8.61
CA LEU A 2 9.00 17.73 -7.49
C LEU A 2 10.09 16.75 -8.00
N PRO A 3 11.35 16.87 -7.57
CA PRO A 3 12.41 16.01 -8.05
C PRO A 3 12.23 14.60 -7.46
N PHE A 4 11.81 13.67 -8.31
CA PHE A 4 11.64 12.25 -8.00
C PHE A 4 12.93 11.61 -7.43
N ALA A 5 14.09 12.17 -7.74
CA ALA A 5 15.41 11.66 -7.34
C ALA A 5 15.70 11.68 -5.83
N SER A 6 15.00 12.50 -5.01
CA SER A 6 15.21 12.48 -3.54
C SER A 6 14.30 11.48 -2.80
N LEU A 7 13.23 11.02 -3.45
CA LEU A 7 12.27 10.06 -2.91
C LEU A 7 12.86 8.64 -2.84
N SER A 8 13.54 8.22 -3.91
CA SER A 8 14.10 6.88 -4.10
C SER A 8 15.12 6.44 -3.05
N PHE A 9 15.78 7.37 -2.35
CA PHE A 9 16.70 7.03 -1.26
C PHE A 9 15.99 6.72 0.07
N SER A 10 14.70 7.03 0.19
CA SER A 10 13.95 6.95 1.47
C SER A 10 12.83 5.92 1.50
N LEU A 11 12.41 5.45 0.32
CA LEU A 11 11.37 4.44 0.10
C LEU A 11 11.97 3.28 -0.68
N THR A 12 11.51 2.07 -0.38
CA THR A 12 11.77 0.89 -1.23
C THR A 12 10.92 0.94 -2.51
N GLU A 13 11.28 0.16 -3.53
CA GLU A 13 10.50 0.06 -4.77
C GLU A 13 9.03 -0.36 -4.51
N GLU A 14 8.83 -1.26 -3.54
CA GLU A 14 7.48 -1.67 -3.13
C GLU A 14 6.69 -0.49 -2.53
N GLU A 15 7.36 0.32 -1.72
CA GLU A 15 6.76 1.48 -1.07
C GLU A 15 6.49 2.62 -2.08
N GLU A 16 7.36 2.80 -3.07
CA GLU A 16 7.20 3.83 -4.10
C GLU A 16 5.91 3.64 -4.91
N ALA A 17 5.56 2.39 -5.25
CA ALA A 17 4.30 2.11 -5.95
C ALA A 17 3.05 2.51 -5.14
N PHE A 18 3.05 2.26 -3.82
CA PHE A 18 1.94 2.70 -2.96
C PHE A 18 1.96 4.21 -2.68
N TYR A 19 3.14 4.82 -2.69
CA TYR A 19 3.28 6.27 -2.60
C TYR A 19 2.65 6.97 -3.80
N GLU A 20 2.87 6.46 -5.02
CA GLU A 20 2.28 7.03 -6.24
C GLU A 20 0.75 7.08 -6.19
N ILE A 21 0.12 5.99 -5.74
CA ILE A 21 -1.34 5.94 -5.51
C ILE A 21 -1.77 7.09 -4.60
N LEU A 22 -1.19 7.21 -3.41
CA LEU A 22 -1.55 8.27 -2.46
C LEU A 22 -1.23 9.69 -2.97
N ALA A 23 -0.16 9.83 -3.76
CA ALA A 23 0.26 11.11 -4.31
C ALA A 23 -0.61 11.59 -5.49
N ILE A 24 -1.31 10.69 -6.19
CA ILE A 24 -2.33 11.05 -7.19
C ILE A 24 -3.57 11.63 -6.48
N HIS A 25 -3.93 11.07 -5.32
CA HIS A 25 -5.04 11.51 -4.47
C HIS A 25 -4.67 12.68 -3.53
N GLN A 26 -4.16 13.78 -4.10
CA GLN A 26 -3.66 14.94 -3.32
C GLN A 26 -4.73 15.63 -2.46
N THR A 27 -6.01 15.41 -2.73
CA THR A 27 -7.11 15.90 -1.89
C THR A 27 -7.32 15.08 -0.62
N ALA A 28 -6.86 13.82 -0.61
CA ALA A 28 -6.96 12.92 0.53
C ALA A 28 -5.83 13.11 1.56
N LEU A 29 -4.60 13.36 1.08
CA LEU A 29 -3.42 13.50 1.94
C LEU A 29 -2.32 14.30 1.23
N GLN A 30 -1.80 15.37 1.86
CA GLN A 30 -0.80 16.27 1.26
C GLN A 30 0.55 16.30 1.97
N ASP A 31 0.59 15.84 3.23
CA ASP A 31 1.82 15.82 4.01
C ASP A 31 2.69 14.63 3.58
N PHE A 32 3.83 14.94 2.98
CA PHE A 32 4.80 13.96 2.48
C PHE A 32 5.28 12.97 3.54
N GLU A 33 5.58 13.44 4.76
CA GLU A 33 6.04 12.56 5.83
C GLU A 33 4.92 11.64 6.30
N VAL A 34 3.68 12.14 6.34
CA VAL A 34 2.51 11.31 6.67
C VAL A 34 2.25 10.26 5.58
N ILE A 35 2.37 10.60 4.29
CA ILE A 35 2.23 9.62 3.20
C ILE A 35 3.30 8.53 3.35
N LYS A 36 4.56 8.89 3.59
CA LYS A 36 5.64 7.92 3.81
C LYS A 36 5.35 6.96 4.97
N GLU A 37 4.83 7.47 6.09
CA GLU A 37 4.43 6.64 7.23
C GLU A 37 3.32 5.66 6.84
N VAL A 38 2.29 6.15 6.15
CA VAL A 38 1.17 5.32 5.67
C VAL A 38 1.67 4.21 4.77
N VAL A 39 2.50 4.55 3.78
CA VAL A 39 3.07 3.59 2.83
C VAL A 39 3.86 2.50 3.55
N LYS A 40 4.73 2.86 4.50
CA LYS A 40 5.48 1.89 5.31
C LYS A 40 4.57 0.95 6.08
N GLU A 41 3.54 1.48 6.75
CA GLU A 41 2.56 0.69 7.49
C GLU A 41 1.76 -0.25 6.56
N VAL A 42 1.33 0.25 5.40
CA VAL A 42 0.56 -0.49 4.39
C VAL A 42 1.40 -1.62 3.78
N THR A 43 2.63 -1.35 3.35
CA THR A 43 3.54 -2.36 2.82
C THR A 43 3.79 -3.47 3.84
N ALA A 44 4.09 -3.10 5.10
CA ALA A 44 4.35 -4.07 6.16
C ALA A 44 3.13 -4.97 6.43
N ILE A 45 1.92 -4.42 6.49
CA ILE A 45 0.72 -5.20 6.77
C ILE A 45 0.35 -6.12 5.60
N ILE A 46 0.51 -5.65 4.36
CA ILE A 46 0.22 -6.46 3.18
C ILE A 46 1.19 -7.65 3.13
N LYS A 47 2.50 -7.42 3.22
CA LYS A 47 3.53 -8.49 3.21
C LYS A 47 3.27 -9.54 4.28
N LYS A 48 2.93 -9.11 5.50
CA LYS A 48 2.64 -10.02 6.61
C LYS A 48 1.48 -10.98 6.30
N ASN A 49 0.42 -10.49 5.65
CA ASN A 49 -0.76 -11.30 5.32
C ASN A 49 -0.61 -12.07 3.99
N ALA A 50 0.07 -11.47 3.02
CA ALA A 50 0.36 -12.03 1.71
C ALA A 50 1.47 -13.10 1.70
N ALA A 51 2.11 -13.36 2.84
CA ALA A 51 3.12 -14.41 2.99
C ALA A 51 2.58 -15.85 2.77
N GLN A 52 1.25 -16.02 2.71
CA GLN A 52 0.62 -17.31 2.43
C GLN A 52 0.57 -17.59 0.91
N PRO A 53 0.82 -18.83 0.46
CA PRO A 53 0.64 -19.19 -0.94
C PRO A 53 -0.79 -18.91 -1.42
N ASP A 54 -0.90 -18.36 -2.63
CA ASP A 54 -2.18 -18.03 -3.27
C ASP A 54 -3.10 -17.14 -2.41
N TRP A 55 -2.54 -16.25 -1.57
CA TRP A 55 -3.32 -15.38 -0.68
C TRP A 55 -4.42 -14.59 -1.42
N TYR A 56 -4.15 -14.16 -2.66
CA TYR A 56 -5.07 -13.42 -3.52
C TYR A 56 -6.30 -14.24 -3.95
N LYS A 57 -6.26 -15.57 -3.83
CA LYS A 57 -7.42 -16.46 -4.06
C LYS A 57 -8.25 -16.69 -2.78
N LYS A 58 -7.77 -16.27 -1.61
CA LYS A 58 -8.39 -16.50 -0.31
C LYS A 58 -9.23 -15.28 0.11
N SER A 59 -10.54 -15.42 0.10
CA SER A 59 -11.49 -14.35 0.48
C SER A 59 -11.20 -13.79 1.88
N ASP A 60 -10.89 -14.67 2.84
CA ASP A 60 -10.67 -14.28 4.24
C ASP A 60 -9.38 -13.48 4.38
N THR A 61 -8.31 -13.89 3.69
CA THR A 61 -7.04 -13.16 3.69
C THR A 61 -7.20 -11.79 3.03
N LYS A 62 -7.89 -11.71 1.89
CA LYS A 62 -8.20 -10.42 1.24
C LYS A 62 -9.01 -9.50 2.15
N ALA A 63 -10.04 -10.03 2.82
CA ALA A 63 -10.85 -9.25 3.76
C ALA A 63 -10.03 -8.73 4.95
N GLN A 64 -9.10 -9.54 5.49
CA GLN A 64 -8.21 -9.12 6.57
C GLN A 64 -7.24 -8.02 6.14
N ILE A 65 -6.67 -8.12 4.93
CA ILE A 65 -5.81 -7.07 4.37
C ILE A 65 -6.61 -5.78 4.18
N MET A 66 -7.75 -5.86 3.49
CA MET A 66 -8.62 -4.69 3.23
C MET A 66 -9.01 -3.99 4.54
N LEU A 67 -9.42 -4.74 5.56
CA LEU A 67 -9.80 -4.17 6.85
C LEU A 67 -8.62 -3.48 7.54
N SER A 68 -7.42 -4.05 7.44
CA SER A 68 -6.23 -3.50 8.08
C SER A 68 -5.72 -2.25 7.36
N VAL A 69 -5.66 -2.28 6.03
CA VAL A 69 -5.30 -1.12 5.20
C VAL A 69 -6.30 0.00 5.40
N LYS A 70 -7.61 -0.30 5.34
CA LYS A 70 -8.67 0.68 5.58
C LYS A 70 -8.51 1.38 6.94
N ARG A 71 -8.18 0.62 8.00
CA ARG A 71 -7.94 1.21 9.33
C ARG A 71 -6.75 2.18 9.33
N ILE A 72 -5.65 1.86 8.64
CA ILE A 72 -4.49 2.75 8.53
C ILE A 72 -4.89 4.05 7.83
N LEU A 73 -5.52 3.95 6.65
CA LEU A 73 -5.96 5.10 5.85
C LEU A 73 -6.95 5.98 6.63
N SER A 74 -7.95 5.37 7.28
CA SER A 74 -8.95 6.11 8.07
C SER A 74 -8.34 6.83 9.28
N ARG A 75 -7.38 6.21 9.98
CA ARG A 75 -6.68 6.87 11.12
C ARG A 75 -5.91 8.11 10.69
N LYS A 76 -5.55 8.22 9.41
CA LYS A 76 -4.77 9.31 8.84
C LYS A 76 -5.64 10.37 8.16
N GLY A 77 -6.96 10.26 8.28
CA GLY A 77 -7.92 11.28 7.85
C GLY A 77 -8.47 11.11 6.43
N ILE A 78 -8.13 10.01 5.75
CA ILE A 78 -8.63 9.74 4.39
C ILE A 78 -10.13 9.43 4.46
N GLY A 79 -10.93 10.31 3.88
CA GLY A 79 -12.40 10.30 3.92
C GLY A 79 -13.04 9.93 2.60
N ALA A 80 -13.35 10.92 1.76
CA ALA A 80 -14.15 10.75 0.54
C ALA A 80 -13.54 9.74 -0.45
N GLU A 81 -12.22 9.74 -0.59
CA GLU A 81 -11.47 8.89 -1.53
C GLU A 81 -11.04 7.54 -0.93
N LEU A 82 -11.44 7.25 0.32
CA LEU A 82 -10.96 6.08 1.07
C LEU A 82 -11.17 4.75 0.34
N GLN A 83 -12.34 4.55 -0.27
CA GLN A 83 -12.66 3.30 -0.96
C GLN A 83 -11.88 3.15 -2.27
N GLU A 84 -11.69 4.24 -3.01
CA GLU A 84 -10.94 4.25 -4.27
C GLU A 84 -9.47 3.91 -4.02
N ILE A 85 -8.82 4.66 -3.11
CA ILE A 85 -7.44 4.41 -2.68
C ILE A 85 -7.26 2.98 -2.14
N LEU A 86 -8.22 2.49 -1.35
CA LEU A 86 -8.16 1.12 -0.83
C LEU A 86 -8.16 0.08 -1.96
N ASN A 87 -8.99 0.27 -2.98
CA ASN A 87 -9.08 -0.66 -4.10
C ASN A 87 -7.81 -0.65 -4.93
N GLU A 88 -7.25 0.52 -5.22
CA GLU A 88 -5.98 0.66 -5.95
C GLU A 88 -4.81 0.02 -5.20
N ILE A 89 -4.73 0.21 -3.88
CA ILE A 89 -3.72 -0.46 -3.05
C ILE A 89 -3.88 -1.99 -3.12
N MET A 90 -5.11 -2.50 -3.10
CA MET A 90 -5.36 -3.95 -3.18
C MET A 90 -4.99 -4.51 -4.56
N GLU A 91 -5.32 -3.80 -5.64
CA GLU A 91 -4.93 -4.17 -7.01
C GLU A 91 -3.41 -4.20 -7.14
N GLN A 92 -2.74 -3.13 -6.70
CA GLN A 92 -1.29 -3.02 -6.75
C GLN A 92 -0.57 -4.08 -5.90
N ALA A 93 -1.17 -4.46 -4.76
CA ALA A 93 -0.68 -5.55 -3.92
C ALA A 93 -0.83 -6.92 -4.58
N GLU A 94 -1.97 -7.18 -5.24
CA GLU A 94 -2.21 -8.43 -5.97
C GLU A 94 -1.21 -8.57 -7.12
N GLU A 95 -1.03 -7.56 -7.95
CA GLU A 95 -0.06 -7.62 -9.06
C GLU A 95 1.35 -7.97 -8.57
N ARG A 96 1.80 -7.34 -7.48
CA ARG A 96 3.16 -7.50 -6.98
C ARG A 96 3.38 -8.79 -6.20
N TYR A 97 2.41 -9.18 -5.38
CA TYR A 97 2.58 -10.29 -4.44
C TYR A 97 1.85 -11.57 -4.86
N LYS A 98 1.22 -11.59 -6.03
CA LYS A 98 0.69 -12.82 -6.66
C LYS A 98 1.80 -13.73 -7.15
N GLU A 99 2.89 -13.16 -7.64
CA GLU A 99 4.04 -13.87 -8.21
C GLU A 99 5.29 -13.80 -7.32
N TRP A 100 5.15 -13.45 -6.03
CA TRP A 100 6.28 -13.44 -5.11
C TRP A 100 6.93 -14.83 -5.07
N ASN A 101 8.01 -14.98 -5.83
CA ASN A 101 8.83 -16.18 -5.88
C ASN A 101 9.51 -16.33 -4.53
N TYR A 102 9.30 -17.47 -3.88
CA TYR A 102 10.09 -17.89 -2.73
C TYR A 102 11.55 -18.13 -3.17
N GLU A 103 12.31 -17.07 -3.42
CA GLU A 103 13.76 -17.16 -3.26
C GLU A 103 14.02 -17.21 -1.76
N VAL A 104 14.14 -18.45 -1.28
CA VAL A 104 14.70 -18.80 0.01
C VAL A 104 16.05 -18.08 0.18
N ALA A 105 16.10 -17.20 1.18
CA ALA A 105 17.36 -16.78 1.78
C ALA A 105 18.08 -17.97 2.43
#